data_AF-A0A0L0HC52-F1
#
_entry.id   AF-A0A0L0HC52-F1
#
_cell.length_a   1.000
_cell.length_b   1.000
_cell.length_c   1.000
_cell.angle_alpha   90.00
_cell.angle_beta   90.00
_cell.angle_gamma   90.00
#
_symmetry.space_group_name_H-M   'P 1'
#
loop_
_entity.id
_entity.type
_entity.pdbx_description
1 polymer ?
#
loop_
_entity_poly.entity_id
_entity_poly.type
_entity_poly.pdbx_seq_one_letter_code
_entity_poly.pdbx_strand_id
1 'polypeptide(L)'
;MPTHYEILGVPQTASIEEIRKQYQKLVLQYHPDKLAQTVNSPKSGNVQTGPEECAKRFQEVVAAWEILNDECKRRQYDAELSARRTANIGPIHAEVDLDDMEYDEGKASFHTLCRCGGSYTVSESQLEQQVQTVTCDSCSLQIRLMYQVEEID
;
A
#
# COMPACT_ATOMS: atom_id res chain seq x y z
N MET A 1 -4.44 3.29 -1.29
CA MET A 1 -5.75 2.61 -1.18
C MET A 1 -5.53 1.24 -0.57
N PRO A 2 -6.32 0.83 0.43
CA PRO A 2 -6.22 -0.51 1.02
C PRO A 2 -6.57 -1.57 -0.02
N THR A 3 -5.87 -2.70 0.01
CA THR A 3 -6.16 -3.86 -0.82
C THR A 3 -7.46 -4.55 -0.37
N HIS A 4 -8.08 -5.35 -1.24
CA HIS A 4 -9.24 -6.17 -0.87
C HIS A 4 -8.99 -7.10 0.32
N TYR A 5 -7.75 -7.59 0.46
CA TYR A 5 -7.33 -8.40 1.61
C TYR A 5 -7.32 -7.59 2.91
N GLU A 6 -6.81 -6.35 2.88
CA GLU A 6 -6.82 -5.43 4.02
C GLU A 6 -8.24 -5.00 4.41
N ILE A 7 -9.13 -4.82 3.43
CA ILE A 7 -10.54 -4.49 3.66
C ILE A 7 -11.25 -5.62 4.43
N LEU A 8 -10.99 -6.88 4.06
CA LEU A 8 -11.53 -8.03 4.80
C LEU A 8 -10.74 -8.33 6.09
N GLY A 9 -9.56 -7.74 6.26
CA GLY A 9 -8.69 -8.00 7.42
C GLY A 9 -8.09 -9.41 7.40
N VAL A 10 -7.77 -9.93 6.21
CA VAL A 10 -7.16 -11.25 6.00
C VAL A 10 -5.81 -11.11 5.29
N PRO A 11 -4.84 -12.03 5.50
CA PRO A 11 -3.60 -12.00 4.74
C PRO A 11 -3.82 -12.37 3.27
N GLN A 12 -2.92 -11.94 2.38
CA GLN A 12 -2.95 -12.31 0.94
C GLN A 12 -2.84 -13.82 0.72
N THR A 13 -2.24 -14.54 1.69
CA THR A 13 -2.10 -16.00 1.72
C THR A 13 -3.36 -16.72 2.22
N ALA A 14 -4.43 -16.00 2.57
CA ALA A 14 -5.65 -16.61 3.11
C ALA A 14 -6.33 -17.55 2.10
N SER A 15 -6.78 -18.70 2.60
CA SER A 15 -7.62 -19.65 1.86
C SER A 15 -9.02 -19.07 1.64
N ILE A 16 -9.71 -19.55 0.59
CA ILE A 16 -11.08 -19.12 0.27
C ILE A 16 -12.05 -19.30 1.45
N GLU A 17 -11.86 -20.34 2.26
CA GLU A 17 -12.68 -20.61 3.44
C GLU A 17 -12.53 -19.53 4.51
N GLU A 18 -11.31 -19.03 4.72
CA GLU A 18 -11.03 -17.98 5.70
C GLU A 18 -11.58 -16.63 5.21
N ILE A 19 -11.41 -16.34 3.92
CA ILE A 19 -12.00 -15.16 3.27
C ILE A 19 -13.52 -15.18 3.43
N ARG A 20 -14.16 -16.34 3.23
CA ARG A 20 -15.61 -16.52 3.37
C ARG A 20 -16.10 -16.32 4.80
N LYS A 21 -15.40 -16.92 5.77
CA LYS A 21 -15.72 -16.80 7.18
C LYS A 21 -15.63 -15.34 7.63
N GLN A 22 -14.60 -14.64 7.18
CA GLN A 22 -14.39 -13.25 7.55
C GLN A 22 -15.39 -12.31 6.86
N TYR A 23 -15.73 -12.56 5.59
CA TYR A 23 -16.83 -11.87 4.90
C TYR A 23 -18.16 -12.00 5.65
N GLN A 24 -18.54 -13.21 6.05
CA GLN A 24 -19.78 -13.44 6.81
C GLN A 24 -19.81 -12.65 8.13
N LYS A 25 -18.68 -12.62 8.84
CA LYS A 25 -18.54 -11.86 10.09
C LYS A 25 -18.72 -10.34 9.86
N LEU A 26 -18.09 -9.80 8.82
CA LEU A 26 -18.16 -8.37 8.50
C LEU A 26 -19.54 -7.96 7.99
N VAL A 27 -20.19 -8.78 7.17
CA VAL A 27 -21.58 -8.54 6.74
C VAL A 27 -22.52 -8.48 7.94
N LEU A 28 -22.39 -9.40 8.90
CA LEU A 28 -23.20 -9.38 10.14
C LEU A 28 -22.88 -8.20 11.06
N GLN A 29 -21.70 -7.60 10.93
CA GLN A 29 -21.29 -6.43 11.71
C GLN A 29 -21.84 -5.14 11.10
N TYR A 30 -21.78 -5.01 9.79
CA TYR A 30 -22.15 -3.81 9.04
C TYR A 30 -23.52 -3.89 8.36
N HIS A 31 -24.31 -4.92 8.64
CA HIS A 31 -25.64 -5.08 8.05
C HIS A 31 -26.53 -3.86 8.38
N PRO A 32 -27.25 -3.27 7.41
CA PRO A 32 -28.10 -2.09 7.63
C PRO A 32 -29.23 -2.33 8.65
N ASP A 33 -29.60 -3.58 8.91
CA ASP A 33 -30.59 -3.95 9.93
C ASP A 33 -30.12 -3.63 11.37
N LYS A 34 -28.82 -3.77 11.67
CA LYS A 34 -28.27 -3.33 12.96
C LYS A 34 -28.28 -1.81 13.11
N LEU A 35 -28.22 -1.09 11.99
CA LEU A 35 -28.33 0.36 11.93
C LEU A 35 -29.76 0.84 12.20
N ALA A 36 -30.77 0.06 11.78
CA ALA A 36 -32.18 0.36 12.05
C ALA A 36 -32.53 0.33 13.56
N GLN A 37 -31.75 -0.39 14.38
CA GLN A 37 -31.94 -0.42 15.84
C GLN A 37 -31.32 0.78 16.57
N THR A 38 -30.32 1.46 15.99
CA THR A 38 -29.68 2.63 16.63
C THR A 38 -30.42 3.94 16.36
N VAL A 39 -31.17 4.04 15.26
CA VAL A 39 -32.03 5.20 14.96
C VAL A 39 -33.36 5.20 15.73
N ASN A 40 -33.80 4.05 16.26
CA ASN A 40 -35.04 3.94 17.04
C ASN A 40 -34.84 3.94 18.57
N SER A 41 -33.60 4.02 19.07
CA SER A 41 -33.32 4.07 20.51
C SER A 41 -32.07 4.92 20.81
N PRO A 42 -32.20 6.16 21.29
CA PRO A 42 -31.09 7.02 21.63
C PRO A 42 -30.58 6.67 23.05
N LYS A 43 -30.17 5.42 23.28
CA LYS A 43 -29.54 5.01 24.55
C LYS A 43 -28.54 3.88 24.32
N SER A 44 -27.35 4.21 23.84
CA SER A 44 -26.11 3.73 24.45
C SER A 44 -24.94 4.44 23.78
N GLY A 45 -24.16 5.18 24.57
CA GLY A 45 -22.91 5.77 24.11
C GLY A 45 -21.91 4.69 23.70
N ASN A 46 -21.09 5.04 22.70
CA ASN A 46 -19.88 4.35 22.24
C ASN A 46 -19.94 3.52 20.96
N VAL A 47 -20.56 4.05 19.89
CA VAL A 47 -20.18 3.67 18.52
C VAL A 47 -20.02 4.94 17.68
N GLN A 48 -18.77 5.38 17.54
CA GLN A 48 -18.34 6.57 16.79
C GLN A 48 -18.34 6.36 15.26
N THR A 49 -19.19 5.49 14.74
CA THR A 49 -19.28 5.21 13.30
C THR A 49 -20.71 5.51 12.86
N GLY A 50 -20.87 6.64 12.16
CA GLY A 50 -22.16 7.09 11.68
C GLY A 50 -22.77 6.11 10.68
N PRO A 51 -24.08 6.22 10.39
CA PRO A 51 -24.78 5.35 9.44
C PRO A 51 -24.14 5.31 8.05
N GLU A 52 -23.56 6.43 7.63
CA GLU A 52 -22.82 6.56 6.38
C GLU A 52 -21.54 5.70 6.33
N GLU A 53 -20.82 5.60 7.46
CA GLU A 53 -19.57 4.83 7.51
C GLU A 53 -19.85 3.32 7.50
N CYS A 54 -20.92 2.86 8.16
CA CYS A 54 -21.36 1.47 8.05
C CYS A 54 -21.74 1.10 6.62
N ALA A 55 -22.47 1.96 5.91
CA ALA A 55 -22.83 1.73 4.51
C ALA A 55 -21.59 1.66 3.61
N LYS A 56 -20.62 2.57 3.81
CA LYS A 56 -19.36 2.57 3.07
C LYS A 56 -18.53 1.31 3.33
N ARG A 57 -18.37 0.91 4.59
CA ARG A 57 -17.64 -0.33 4.95
C ARG A 57 -18.31 -1.57 4.38
N PHE A 58 -19.65 -1.61 4.41
CA PHE A 58 -20.40 -2.70 3.80
C PHE A 58 -20.12 -2.81 2.29
N GLN A 59 -20.15 -1.68 1.57
CA GLN A 59 -19.83 -1.65 0.14
C GLN A 59 -18.41 -2.12 -0.15
N GLU A 60 -17.42 -1.65 0.62
CA GLU A 60 -16.01 -2.07 0.49
C GLU A 60 -15.85 -3.59 0.73
N VAL A 61 -16.52 -4.13 1.75
CA VAL A 61 -16.49 -5.57 2.08
C VAL A 61 -17.13 -6.41 0.97
N VAL A 62 -18.26 -5.98 0.42
CA VAL A 62 -18.93 -6.68 -0.69
C VAL A 62 -18.06 -6.65 -1.95
N ALA A 63 -17.47 -5.50 -2.28
CA ALA A 63 -16.58 -5.37 -3.43
C ALA A 63 -15.33 -6.26 -3.28
N ALA A 64 -14.72 -6.28 -2.09
CA ALA A 64 -13.58 -7.15 -1.81
C ALA A 64 -13.94 -8.64 -1.95
N TRP A 65 -15.09 -9.05 -1.44
CA TRP A 65 -15.60 -10.41 -1.57
C TRP A 65 -15.86 -10.81 -3.03
N GLU A 66 -16.43 -9.91 -3.84
CA GLU A 66 -16.74 -10.20 -5.25
C GLU A 66 -15.48 -10.57 -6.07
N ILE A 67 -14.34 -9.95 -5.75
CA ILE A 67 -13.07 -10.23 -6.40
C ILE A 67 -12.39 -11.46 -5.78
N LEU A 68 -12.37 -11.56 -4.45
CA LEU A 68 -11.62 -12.61 -3.74
C LEU A 68 -12.32 -13.97 -3.68
N ASN A 69 -13.65 -14.02 -3.86
CA ASN A 69 -14.41 -15.25 -3.86
C ASN A 69 -14.24 -16.08 -5.14
N ASP A 70 -14.05 -15.41 -6.29
CA ASP A 70 -13.88 -16.06 -7.58
C ASP A 70 -12.39 -16.28 -7.87
N GLU A 71 -12.00 -17.53 -8.14
CA GLU A 71 -10.59 -17.89 -8.35
C GLU A 71 -9.97 -17.16 -9.55
N CYS A 72 -10.73 -16.95 -10.63
CA CYS A 72 -10.26 -16.25 -11.81
C CYS A 72 -10.06 -14.76 -11.54
N LYS A 73 -11.06 -14.11 -10.92
CA LYS A 73 -10.96 -12.69 -10.52
C LYS A 73 -9.85 -12.46 -9.49
N ARG A 74 -9.73 -13.34 -8.49
CA ARG A 74 -8.65 -13.30 -7.50
C ARG A 74 -7.30 -13.42 -8.17
N ARG A 75 -7.12 -14.38 -9.08
CA ARG A 75 -5.87 -14.54 -9.82
C ARG A 75 -5.52 -13.30 -10.65
N GLN A 76 -6.50 -12.71 -11.34
CA GLN A 76 -6.28 -11.49 -12.10
C GLN A 76 -5.89 -10.31 -11.18
N TYR A 77 -6.59 -10.15 -10.06
CA TYR A 77 -6.30 -9.14 -9.06
C TYR A 77 -4.90 -9.33 -8.44
N ASP A 78 -4.52 -10.57 -8.10
CA ASP A 78 -3.20 -10.89 -7.57
C ASP A 78 -2.11 -10.65 -8.61
N ALA A 79 -2.37 -10.92 -9.89
CA ALA A 79 -1.46 -10.60 -10.98
C ALA A 79 -1.31 -9.09 -11.20
N GLU A 80 -2.38 -8.31 -11.10
CA GLU A 80 -2.31 -6.85 -11.14
C GLU A 80 -1.54 -6.29 -9.93
N LEU A 81 -1.79 -6.84 -8.74
CA LEU A 81 -1.10 -6.43 -7.52
C LEU A 81 0.40 -6.77 -7.59
N SER A 82 0.76 -7.93 -8.13
CA SER A 82 2.16 -8.32 -8.34
C SER A 82 2.80 -7.46 -9.43
N ALA A 83 2.12 -7.24 -10.55
CA ALA A 83 2.57 -6.35 -11.61
C ALA A 83 2.76 -4.92 -11.10
N ARG A 84 1.89 -4.42 -10.23
CA ARG A 84 2.07 -3.10 -9.60
C ARG A 84 3.27 -3.07 -8.65
N ARG A 85 3.52 -4.15 -7.90
CA ARG A 85 4.73 -4.28 -7.09
C ARG A 85 5.99 -4.30 -7.96
N THR A 86 5.97 -5.05 -9.05
CA THR A 86 7.10 -5.21 -9.95
C THR A 86 7.28 -4.03 -10.91
N ALA A 87 6.23 -3.29 -11.26
CA ALA A 87 6.31 -2.10 -12.10
C ALA A 87 7.08 -0.95 -11.43
N ASN A 88 7.16 -0.96 -10.10
CA ASN A 88 8.06 -0.08 -9.35
C ASN A 88 9.53 -0.52 -9.42
N ILE A 89 9.82 -1.70 -9.97
CA ILE A 89 11.16 -2.22 -10.27
C ILE A 89 11.34 -2.10 -11.79
N GLY A 90 11.51 -0.86 -12.25
CA GLY A 90 11.90 -0.59 -13.64
C GLY A 90 13.33 -1.06 -13.92
N PRO A 91 13.75 -1.06 -15.20
CA PRO A 91 15.14 -1.33 -15.53
C PRO A 91 16.05 -0.31 -14.84
N ILE A 92 17.01 -0.80 -14.06
CA ILE A 92 18.05 0.04 -13.45
C ILE A 92 18.89 0.62 -14.59
N HIS A 93 18.84 1.94 -14.73
CA HIS A 93 19.56 2.67 -15.78
C HIS A 93 21.05 2.80 -15.46
N ALA A 94 21.40 2.98 -14.19
CA ALA A 94 22.78 3.09 -13.72
C ALA A 94 22.89 2.70 -12.25
N GLU A 95 24.08 2.28 -11.85
CA GLU A 95 24.50 2.11 -10.47
C GLU A 95 25.36 3.33 -10.11
N VAL A 96 25.06 3.99 -9.00
CA VAL A 96 25.68 5.25 -8.56
C VAL A 96 26.10 5.10 -7.11
N ASP A 97 27.36 5.40 -6.79
CA ASP A 97 27.83 5.43 -5.41
C ASP A 97 27.28 6.66 -4.68
N LEU A 98 26.90 6.49 -3.41
CA LEU A 98 26.36 7.59 -2.61
C LEU A 98 27.39 8.72 -2.43
N ASP A 99 28.68 8.38 -2.39
CA ASP A 99 29.79 9.33 -2.30
C ASP A 99 29.93 10.23 -3.54
N ASP A 100 29.41 9.79 -4.69
CA ASP A 100 29.42 10.57 -5.94
C ASP A 100 28.21 11.53 -6.05
N MET A 101 27.30 11.51 -5.06
CA MET A 101 26.11 12.37 -5.05
C MET A 101 26.39 13.70 -4.31
N GLU A 102 25.73 14.76 -4.76
CA GLU A 102 25.83 16.06 -4.09
C GLU A 102 24.86 16.11 -2.89
N TYR A 103 25.39 16.44 -1.72
CA TYR A 103 24.60 16.55 -0.50
C TYR A 103 24.04 17.98 -0.32
N ASP A 104 22.72 18.09 -0.12
CA ASP A 104 22.04 19.34 0.20
C ASP A 104 21.82 19.44 1.72
N GLU A 105 22.59 20.31 2.38
CA GLU A 105 22.51 20.55 3.84
C GLU A 105 21.15 21.12 4.29
N GLY A 106 20.42 21.79 3.40
CA GLY A 106 19.13 22.40 3.72
C GLY A 106 17.99 21.38 3.78
N LYS A 107 18.11 20.29 3.04
CA LYS A 107 17.08 19.24 2.93
C LYS A 107 17.49 17.90 3.50
N ALA A 108 18.74 17.76 3.95
CA ALA A 108 19.31 16.50 4.43
C ALA A 108 19.09 15.36 3.40
N SER A 109 19.46 15.65 2.15
CA SER A 109 19.24 14.74 1.02
C SER A 109 20.37 14.79 0.03
N PHE A 110 20.73 13.63 -0.50
CA PHE A 110 21.67 13.49 -1.61
C PHE A 110 20.93 13.61 -2.93
N HIS A 111 21.54 14.25 -3.91
CA HIS A 111 20.98 14.36 -5.24
C HIS A 111 22.03 14.20 -6.34
N THR A 112 21.60 13.71 -7.50
CA THR A 112 22.44 13.62 -8.70
C THR A 112 21.62 13.88 -9.96
N LEU A 113 22.29 14.27 -11.04
CA LEU A 113 21.63 14.67 -12.28
C LEU A 113 21.22 13.47 -13.13
N CYS A 114 20.01 13.52 -13.67
CA CYS A 114 19.54 12.58 -14.67
C CYS A 114 19.85 13.08 -16.08
N ARG A 115 20.04 12.16 -17.03
CA ARG A 115 20.26 12.48 -18.46
C ARG A 115 19.09 13.23 -19.11
N CYS A 116 17.89 13.19 -18.53
CA CYS A 116 16.75 13.96 -19.00
C CYS A 116 16.76 15.43 -18.53
N GLY A 117 17.68 15.81 -17.64
CA GLY A 117 17.73 17.13 -17.00
C GLY A 117 16.98 17.22 -15.67
N GLY A 118 16.28 16.16 -15.25
CA GLY A 118 15.76 16.02 -13.88
C GLY A 118 16.86 15.60 -12.90
N SER A 119 16.48 15.39 -11.64
CA SER A 119 17.38 14.87 -10.60
C SER A 119 16.86 13.58 -9.98
N TYR A 120 17.77 12.77 -9.47
CA TYR A 120 17.49 11.71 -8.52
C TYR A 120 17.79 12.27 -7.13
N THR A 121 16.83 12.17 -6.21
CA THR A 121 16.98 12.70 -4.85
C THR A 121 16.67 11.59 -3.85
N VAL A 122 17.51 11.43 -2.84
CA VAL A 122 17.35 10.45 -1.76
C VAL A 122 17.60 11.13 -0.42
N SER A 123 16.69 10.95 0.54
CA SER A 123 16.87 11.47 1.90
C SER A 123 17.57 10.46 2.81
N GLU A 124 18.15 10.94 3.92
CA GLU A 124 18.73 10.07 4.95
C GLU A 124 17.73 9.02 5.46
N SER A 125 16.47 9.41 5.68
CA SER A 125 15.42 8.48 6.11
C SER A 125 15.12 7.35 5.12
N GLN A 126 15.38 7.55 3.82
CA GLN A 126 15.27 6.48 2.83
C GLN A 126 16.47 5.53 2.89
N LEU A 127 17.67 6.03 3.17
CA LEU A 127 18.87 5.21 3.35
C LEU A 127 18.75 4.33 4.61
N GLU A 128 18.22 4.89 5.70
CA GLU A 128 17.91 4.14 6.94
C GLU A 128 16.89 3.01 6.70
N GLN A 129 15.94 3.21 5.78
CA GLN A 129 14.95 2.20 5.37
C GLN A 129 15.49 1.19 4.35
N GLN A 130 16.80 1.20 4.07
CA GLN A 130 17.45 0.32 3.11
C GLN A 130 16.94 0.48 1.67
N VAL A 131 16.51 1.69 1.29
CA VAL A 131 16.03 1.97 -0.07
C VAL A 131 17.22 2.12 -1.01
N GLN A 132 17.44 1.12 -1.86
CA GLN A 132 18.55 1.10 -2.83
C GLN A 132 18.18 1.59 -4.22
N THR A 133 16.90 1.84 -4.51
CA THR A 133 16.44 2.24 -5.85
C THR A 133 15.77 3.61 -5.80
N VAL A 134 16.26 4.54 -6.60
CA VAL A 134 15.77 5.92 -6.67
C VAL A 134 15.27 6.23 -8.08
N THR A 135 14.08 6.79 -8.16
CA THR A 135 13.44 7.24 -9.40
C THR A 135 13.77 8.70 -9.69
N CYS A 136 13.91 9.06 -10.96
CA CYS A 136 14.03 10.46 -11.33
C CYS A 136 12.71 11.21 -11.11
N ASP A 137 12.77 12.48 -10.69
CA ASP A 137 11.59 13.33 -10.54
C ASP A 137 10.92 13.66 -11.89
N SER A 138 11.72 13.71 -12.96
CA SER A 138 11.27 14.18 -14.29
C SER A 138 11.12 13.08 -15.34
N CYS A 139 11.45 11.82 -15.03
CA CYS A 139 11.26 10.70 -15.96
C CYS A 139 11.08 9.36 -15.22
N SER A 140 10.74 8.30 -15.95
CA SER A 140 10.55 6.95 -15.38
C SER A 140 11.87 6.16 -15.20
N LEU A 141 13.03 6.80 -15.33
CA LEU A 141 14.32 6.13 -15.11
C LEU A 141 14.57 5.92 -13.61
N GLN A 142 15.25 4.83 -13.32
CA GLN A 142 15.62 4.43 -11.97
C GLN A 142 17.12 4.19 -11.91
N ILE A 143 17.76 4.60 -10.82
CA ILE A 143 19.15 4.27 -10.51
C ILE A 143 19.20 3.41 -9.25
N ARG A 144 20.23 2.59 -9.15
CA ARG A 144 20.54 1.86 -7.93
C ARG A 144 21.66 2.59 -7.19
N LEU A 145 21.47 2.84 -5.91
CA LEU A 145 22.48 3.40 -5.04
C LEU A 145 23.35 2.30 -4.47
N MET A 146 24.66 2.46 -4.62
CA MET A 146 25.68 1.65 -3.97
C MET A 146 26.11 2.40 -2.71
N TYR A 147 25.86 1.81 -1.54
CA TYR A 147 26.34 2.32 -0.27
C TYR A 147 26.64 1.14 0.64
N GLN A 148 27.75 1.23 1.37
CA GLN A 148 28.10 0.25 2.38
C GLN A 148 27.48 0.69 3.70
N VAL A 149 26.49 -0.05 4.20
CA VAL A 149 26.08 0.10 5.59
C VAL A 149 27.12 -0.65 6.41
N GLU A 150 28.04 0.07 7.05
CA GLU A 150 28.86 -0.52 8.09
C GLU A 150 27.95 -0.86 9.27
N GLU A 151 27.70 -2.15 9.49
CA GLU A 151 27.10 -2.63 10.74
C GLU A 151 28.05 -2.27 11.89
N ILE A 152 27.66 -1.30 12.70
CA ILE A 152 28.34 -1.00 13.96
C ILE A 152 27.84 -2.03 14.98
N ASP A 153 28.67 -3.04 15.26
CA ASP A 153 28.49 -4.06 16.32
C ASP A 153 28.60 -3.43 17.74
#